data_AF-A0A1B6FMK4-F1
#
_entry.id   AF-A0A1B6FMK4-F1
#
_cell.length_a   1.000
_cell.length_b   1.000
_cell.length_c   1.000
_cell.angle_alpha   90.00
_cell.angle_beta   90.00
_cell.angle_gamma   90.00
#
_symmetry.space_group_name_H-M   'P 1'
#
loop_
_entity.id
_entity.type
_entity.pdbx_description
1 polymer ?
#
loop_
_entity_poly.entity_id
_entity_poly.type
_entity_poly.pdbx_seq_one_letter_code
_entity_poly.pdbx_strand_id
1 'polypeptide(L)'
;KDDGAIRISSLTHGDVEEKFKQLNDDPDSILPMSLIYQHTANNPDQVTQAIRKFYFNGAENITLEMVPQLTKLYTDNLFTKGAMESVRRHSGPVFLYHFAYNQSFSLCSEYFDNPWHPGVCHLDELLYLFPMEGNAPKLVQNDPDYTMSKHMIELWTNFA
;
A
#
# COMPACT_ATOMS: atom_id res chain seq x y z
N LYS A 1 6.63 -0.69 3.79
CA LYS A 1 5.78 -1.81 3.32
C LYS A 1 5.08 -1.44 2.05
N ASP A 2 4.33 -2.39 1.51
CA ASP A 2 3.70 -2.26 0.23
C ASP A 2 2.19 -2.01 0.39
N ASP A 3 1.77 -1.29 1.43
CA ASP A 3 0.36 -0.87 1.62
C ASP A 3 -0.17 -0.11 0.38
N GLY A 4 0.70 0.66 -0.27
CA GLY A 4 0.42 1.32 -1.53
C GLY A 4 0.13 0.37 -2.69
N ALA A 5 0.43 -0.92 -2.54
CA ALA A 5 0.15 -1.91 -3.56
C ALA A 5 -1.34 -2.08 -3.86
N ILE A 6 -2.24 -1.73 -2.94
CA ILE A 6 -3.67 -1.71 -3.24
C ILE A 6 -3.99 -0.78 -4.42
N ARG A 7 -3.26 0.34 -4.54
CA ARG A 7 -3.35 1.24 -5.71
C ARG A 7 -2.63 0.67 -6.91
N ILE A 8 -1.44 0.10 -6.71
CA ILE A 8 -0.61 -0.39 -7.81
C ILE A 8 -1.20 -1.62 -8.47
N SER A 9 -1.82 -2.51 -7.73
CA SER A 9 -2.53 -3.67 -8.26
C SER A 9 -3.64 -3.28 -9.25
N SER A 10 -4.30 -2.14 -9.06
CA SER A 10 -5.25 -1.61 -10.06
C SER A 10 -4.55 -1.10 -11.34
N LEU A 11 -3.36 -0.51 -11.20
CA LEU A 11 -2.56 -0.01 -12.32
C LEU A 11 -1.93 -1.16 -13.13
N THR A 12 -1.54 -2.26 -12.48
CA THR A 12 -0.86 -3.42 -13.07
C THR A 12 -1.80 -4.56 -13.46
N HIS A 13 -3.11 -4.34 -13.49
CA HIS A 13 -4.12 -5.31 -13.93
C HIS A 13 -4.84 -4.82 -15.20
N GLY A 14 -5.26 -5.73 -16.07
CA GLY A 14 -5.93 -5.40 -17.33
C GLY A 14 -4.99 -4.82 -18.39
N ASP A 15 -5.38 -3.74 -19.06
CA ASP A 15 -4.55 -3.08 -20.08
C ASP A 15 -3.44 -2.21 -19.44
N VAL A 16 -2.36 -2.88 -19.02
CA VAL A 16 -1.25 -2.27 -18.29
C VAL A 16 -0.49 -1.27 -19.16
N GLU A 17 -0.23 -1.62 -20.43
CA GLU A 17 0.53 -0.76 -21.35
C GLU A 17 -0.17 0.58 -21.56
N GLU A 18 -1.47 0.56 -21.84
CA GLU A 18 -2.27 1.78 -22.04
C GLU A 18 -2.33 2.63 -20.76
N LYS A 19 -2.47 2.01 -19.58
CA LYS A 19 -2.50 2.76 -18.31
C LYS A 19 -1.16 3.45 -18.00
N PHE A 20 -0.03 2.79 -18.25
CA PHE A 20 1.28 3.42 -18.08
C PHE A 20 1.52 4.48 -19.16
N LYS A 21 1.02 4.28 -20.38
CA LYS A 21 1.05 5.31 -21.42
C LYS A 21 0.26 6.56 -20.97
N GLN A 22 -0.97 6.40 -20.48
CA GLN A 22 -1.78 7.51 -19.96
C GLN A 22 -1.08 8.25 -18.82
N LEU A 23 -0.50 7.51 -17.87
CA LEU A 23 0.28 8.09 -16.77
C LEU A 23 1.44 8.96 -17.26
N ASN A 24 2.12 8.56 -18.34
CA ASN A 24 3.25 9.29 -18.89
C ASN A 24 2.84 10.44 -19.83
N ASP A 25 1.69 10.32 -20.50
CA ASP A 25 1.14 11.38 -21.36
C ASP A 25 0.60 12.56 -20.54
N ASP A 26 0.08 12.30 -19.33
CA ASP A 26 -0.50 13.34 -18.45
C ASP A 26 -0.17 13.15 -16.95
N PRO A 27 1.13 13.16 -16.57
CA PRO A 27 1.53 12.93 -15.18
C PRO A 27 1.10 14.06 -14.24
N ASP A 28 1.00 15.29 -14.75
CA ASP A 28 0.65 16.49 -13.98
C ASP A 28 -0.85 16.60 -13.68
N SER A 29 -1.69 15.76 -14.28
CA SER A 29 -3.10 15.59 -13.89
C SER A 29 -3.31 14.33 -13.05
N ILE A 30 -2.73 13.20 -13.49
CA ILE A 30 -2.98 11.89 -12.89
C ILE A 30 -2.34 11.78 -11.50
N LEU A 31 -1.09 12.19 -11.32
CA LEU A 31 -0.41 12.05 -10.03
C LEU A 31 -1.04 12.94 -8.94
N PRO A 32 -1.39 14.22 -9.19
CA PRO A 32 -2.07 15.04 -8.18
C PRO A 32 -3.43 14.49 -7.79
N MET A 33 -4.20 13.93 -8.72
CA MET A 33 -5.49 13.32 -8.44
C MET A 33 -5.32 12.04 -7.61
N SER A 34 -4.46 11.13 -8.05
CA SER A 34 -4.32 9.80 -7.45
C SER A 34 -3.70 9.84 -6.05
N LEU A 35 -2.81 10.80 -5.81
CA LEU A 35 -2.15 11.04 -4.53
C LEU A 35 -2.85 12.12 -3.69
N ILE A 36 -3.99 12.63 -4.15
CA ILE A 36 -4.90 13.50 -3.40
C ILE A 36 -4.23 14.84 -3.00
N TYR A 37 -3.40 15.39 -3.90
CA TYR A 37 -2.81 16.72 -3.71
C TYR A 37 -3.26 17.79 -4.71
N GLN A 38 -4.08 17.42 -5.70
CA GLN A 38 -4.61 18.36 -6.71
C GLN A 38 -5.30 19.62 -6.13
N HIS A 39 -5.91 19.50 -4.94
CA HIS A 39 -6.62 20.59 -4.27
C HIS A 39 -6.03 20.95 -2.90
N THR A 40 -4.98 20.27 -2.47
CA THR A 40 -4.37 20.48 -1.14
C THR A 40 -2.97 21.06 -1.22
N ALA A 41 -2.27 20.91 -2.36
CA ALA A 41 -1.01 21.58 -2.62
C ALA A 41 -1.24 22.99 -3.17
N ASN A 42 -0.48 23.96 -2.65
CA ASN A 42 -0.47 25.33 -3.20
C ASN A 42 0.07 25.38 -4.65
N ASN A 43 0.98 24.46 -4.98
CA ASN A 43 1.56 24.32 -6.31
C ASN A 43 1.70 22.83 -6.65
N PRO A 44 0.65 22.20 -7.21
CA PRO A 44 0.66 20.79 -7.59
C PRO A 44 1.82 20.42 -8.51
N ASP A 45 2.13 21.23 -9.52
CA ASP A 45 3.21 20.97 -10.49
C ASP A 45 4.57 20.84 -9.80
N GLN A 46 4.86 21.74 -8.85
CA GLN A 46 6.10 21.66 -8.06
C GLN A 46 6.17 20.38 -7.20
N VAL A 47 5.03 19.95 -6.66
CA VAL A 47 4.93 18.70 -5.90
C VAL A 47 5.14 17.50 -6.83
N THR A 48 4.53 17.49 -8.02
CA THR A 48 4.72 16.45 -9.04
C THR A 48 6.19 16.32 -9.42
N GLN A 49 6.87 17.44 -9.70
CA GLN A 49 8.30 17.45 -10.03
C GLN A 49 9.15 16.91 -8.88
N ALA A 50 8.86 17.29 -7.63
CA ALA A 50 9.57 16.80 -6.46
C ALA A 50 9.37 15.28 -6.26
N ILE A 51 8.15 14.78 -6.44
CA ILE A 51 7.82 13.35 -6.40
C ILE A 51 8.61 12.60 -7.48
N ARG A 52 8.59 13.10 -8.72
CA ARG A 52 9.29 12.47 -9.84
C ARG A 52 10.80 12.39 -9.61
N LYS A 53 11.38 13.46 -9.07
CA LYS A 53 12.79 13.49 -8.71
C LYS A 53 13.12 12.50 -7.59
N PHE A 54 12.29 12.41 -6.55
CA PHE A 54 12.58 11.60 -5.36
C PHE A 54 12.37 10.10 -5.58
N TYR A 55 11.26 9.70 -6.20
CA TYR A 55 10.92 8.27 -6.35
C TYR A 55 11.44 7.66 -7.66
N PHE A 56 11.58 8.47 -8.72
CA PHE A 56 11.91 7.98 -10.06
C PHE A 56 13.22 8.57 -10.62
N ASN A 57 14.03 9.22 -9.78
CA ASN A 57 15.30 9.86 -10.17
C ASN A 57 15.17 10.82 -11.36
N GLY A 58 13.99 11.41 -11.57
CA GLY A 58 13.74 12.30 -12.70
C GLY A 58 13.70 11.58 -14.06
N ALA A 59 13.38 10.28 -14.09
CA ALA A 59 13.15 9.54 -15.32
C ALA A 59 12.12 10.26 -16.22
N GLU A 60 12.33 10.15 -17.53
CA GLU A 60 11.42 10.71 -18.54
C GLU A 60 10.06 10.00 -18.48
N ASN A 61 10.06 8.67 -18.44
CA ASN A 61 8.86 7.85 -18.29
C ASN A 61 8.93 6.97 -17.03
N ILE A 62 7.79 6.83 -16.37
CA ILE A 62 7.54 5.82 -15.34
C ILE A 62 7.21 4.53 -16.08
N THR A 63 8.02 3.49 -15.90
CA THR A 63 7.86 2.20 -16.61
C THR A 63 7.39 1.11 -15.65
N LEU A 64 7.04 -0.06 -16.19
CA LEU A 64 6.57 -1.20 -15.41
C LEU A 64 7.63 -1.69 -14.40
N GLU A 65 8.92 -1.59 -14.74
CA GLU A 65 10.03 -1.93 -13.85
C GLU A 65 10.10 -1.01 -12.62
N MET A 66 9.41 0.14 -12.65
CA MET A 66 9.32 1.10 -11.55
C MET A 66 8.11 0.87 -10.63
N VAL A 67 7.38 -0.24 -10.80
CA VAL A 67 6.30 -0.68 -9.90
C VAL A 67 6.71 -0.65 -8.42
N PRO A 68 7.90 -1.12 -7.99
CA PRO A 68 8.31 -1.01 -6.59
C PRO A 68 8.39 0.43 -6.06
N GLN A 69 8.85 1.37 -6.88
CA GLN A 69 8.97 2.79 -6.54
C GLN A 69 7.59 3.45 -6.48
N LEU A 70 6.70 3.09 -7.41
CA LEU A 70 5.29 3.47 -7.38
C LEU A 70 4.62 2.97 -6.10
N THR A 71 4.79 1.69 -5.75
CA THR A 71 4.26 1.10 -4.51
C THR A 71 4.75 1.88 -3.29
N LYS A 72 6.05 2.17 -3.21
CA LYS A 72 6.63 2.96 -2.13
C LYS A 72 6.02 4.37 -2.04
N LEU A 73 5.84 5.05 -3.18
CA LEU A 73 5.21 6.37 -3.24
C LEU A 73 3.80 6.37 -2.66
N TYR A 74 2.95 5.41 -3.05
CA TYR A 74 1.60 5.32 -2.52
C TYR A 74 1.57 4.89 -1.05
N THR A 75 2.48 3.99 -0.61
CA THR A 75 2.63 3.65 0.82
C THR A 75 2.96 4.90 1.64
N ASP A 76 3.94 5.68 1.21
CA ASP A 76 4.43 6.85 1.93
C ASP A 76 3.34 7.93 2.01
N ASN A 77 2.65 8.18 0.89
CA ASN A 77 1.63 9.21 0.79
C ASN A 77 0.33 8.86 1.52
N LEU A 78 -0.22 7.66 1.30
CA LEU A 78 -1.57 7.32 1.75
C LEU A 78 -1.61 6.78 3.18
N PHE A 79 -0.52 6.18 3.67
CA PHE A 79 -0.52 5.47 4.95
C PHE A 79 0.57 5.97 5.90
N THR A 80 1.84 5.85 5.50
CA THR A 80 2.97 6.02 6.42
C THR A 80 3.07 7.45 6.94
N LYS A 81 2.94 8.47 6.07
CA LYS A 81 3.01 9.87 6.51
C LYS A 81 1.94 10.20 7.55
N GLY A 82 0.69 9.78 7.33
CA GLY A 82 -0.42 10.02 8.26
C GLY A 82 -0.23 9.33 9.60
N ALA A 83 0.20 8.05 9.58
CA ALA A 83 0.51 7.30 10.80
C ALA A 83 1.65 7.96 11.60
N MET A 84 2.75 8.31 10.94
CA MET A 84 3.92 8.90 11.59
C MET A 84 3.63 10.32 12.13
N GLU A 85 2.85 11.13 11.43
CA GLU A 85 2.42 12.43 11.94
C GLU A 85 1.49 12.30 13.15
N SER A 86 0.59 11.30 13.15
CA SER A 86 -0.26 11.00 14.30
C SER A 86 0.57 10.63 15.53
N VAL A 87 1.58 9.76 15.35
CA VAL A 87 2.52 9.38 16.41
C VAL A 87 3.25 10.61 16.96
N ARG A 88 3.77 11.50 16.10
CA ARG A 88 4.49 12.71 16.52
C ARG A 88 3.63 13.71 17.29
N ARG A 89 2.34 13.78 16.99
CA ARG A 89 1.41 14.76 17.54
C ARG A 89 0.66 14.25 18.77
N HIS A 90 0.70 12.94 19.04
CA HIS A 90 0.02 12.36 20.18
C HIS A 90 0.76 12.68 21.48
N SER A 91 0.04 13.16 22.50
CA SER A 91 0.63 13.60 23.78
C SER A 91 0.68 12.53 24.86
N GLY A 92 0.05 11.37 24.64
CA GLY A 92 0.00 10.24 25.58
C GLY A 92 0.99 9.12 25.24
N PRO A 93 0.90 7.97 25.93
CA PRO A 93 1.62 6.77 25.54
C PRO A 93 1.26 6.34 24.11
N VAL A 94 2.27 6.10 23.28
CA VAL A 94 2.09 5.68 21.88
C VAL A 94 2.69 4.30 21.67
N PHE A 95 1.92 3.40 21.07
CA PHE A 95 2.37 2.10 20.60
C PHE A 95 2.11 2.02 19.09
N LEU A 96 3.15 1.71 18.33
CA LEU A 96 3.08 1.57 16.88
C LEU A 96 3.58 0.17 16.53
N TYR A 97 2.82 -0.58 15.75
CA TYR A 97 3.27 -1.84 15.17
C TYR A 97 3.37 -1.73 13.65
N HIS A 98 4.13 -2.66 13.06
CA HIS A 98 4.34 -2.73 11.62
C HIS A 98 4.17 -4.19 11.17
N PHE A 99 2.98 -4.55 10.67
CA PHE A 99 2.58 -5.95 10.36
C PHE A 99 3.22 -6.54 9.09
N ALA A 100 4.24 -7.40 9.22
CA ALA A 100 5.14 -7.79 8.10
C ALA A 100 5.07 -9.24 7.65
N TYR A 101 3.96 -9.89 7.98
CA TYR A 101 3.79 -11.29 7.71
C TYR A 101 3.04 -11.49 6.39
N ASN A 102 3.70 -12.15 5.44
CA ASN A 102 3.18 -12.49 4.11
C ASN A 102 3.47 -13.97 3.85
N GLN A 103 2.47 -14.84 3.97
CA GLN A 103 2.62 -16.29 3.78
C GLN A 103 1.64 -16.82 2.73
N SER A 104 0.45 -17.24 3.14
CA SER A 104 -0.40 -18.06 2.26
C SER A 104 -1.39 -17.26 1.44
N PHE A 105 -1.74 -16.04 1.87
CA PHE A 105 -2.78 -15.24 1.22
C PHE A 105 -2.53 -13.74 1.41
N SER A 106 -2.80 -12.98 0.34
CA SER A 106 -2.86 -11.52 0.36
C SER A 106 -4.02 -11.07 -0.52
N LEU A 107 -4.80 -10.10 -0.05
CA LEU A 107 -5.93 -9.54 -0.79
C LEU A 107 -5.48 -8.96 -2.14
N CYS A 108 -4.29 -8.38 -2.20
CA CYS A 108 -3.79 -7.77 -3.42
C CYS A 108 -3.28 -8.77 -4.45
N SER A 109 -2.95 -9.99 -4.02
CA SER A 109 -2.61 -11.09 -4.95
C SER A 109 -3.89 -11.74 -5.51
N GLU A 110 -4.87 -12.02 -4.65
CA GLU A 110 -6.11 -12.69 -5.03
C GLU A 110 -6.99 -11.85 -5.96
N TYR A 111 -7.21 -10.57 -5.62
CA TYR A 111 -8.20 -9.75 -6.32
C TYR A 111 -7.69 -9.07 -7.59
N PHE A 112 -6.38 -9.12 -7.86
CA PHE A 112 -5.78 -8.33 -8.93
C PHE A 112 -4.86 -9.12 -9.86
N ASP A 113 -4.78 -10.45 -9.71
CA ASP A 113 -3.99 -11.35 -10.57
C ASP A 113 -2.61 -10.77 -10.92
N ASN A 114 -1.94 -10.24 -9.88
CA ASN A 114 -0.79 -9.38 -10.07
C ASN A 114 0.50 -10.23 -10.09
N PRO A 115 1.24 -10.31 -11.22
CA PRO A 115 2.46 -11.09 -11.30
C PRO A 115 3.60 -10.54 -10.42
N TRP A 116 3.44 -9.33 -9.87
CA TRP A 116 4.45 -8.63 -9.08
C TRP A 116 4.41 -8.94 -7.57
N HIS A 117 3.51 -9.84 -7.12
CA HIS A 117 3.38 -10.32 -5.73
C HIS A 117 3.70 -9.26 -4.67
N PRO A 118 2.79 -8.30 -4.44
CA PRO A 118 3.10 -7.13 -3.65
C PRO A 118 3.09 -7.43 -2.14
N GLY A 119 4.12 -8.12 -1.65
CA GLY A 119 4.43 -8.26 -0.24
C GLY A 119 3.21 -8.42 0.68
N VAL A 120 3.19 -7.65 1.76
CA VAL A 120 1.99 -7.45 2.60
C VAL A 120 1.24 -6.26 2.05
N CYS A 121 -0.04 -6.46 1.72
CA CYS A 121 -0.91 -5.43 1.24
C CYS A 121 -1.79 -4.84 2.34
N HIS A 122 -2.45 -3.73 2.01
CA HIS A 122 -3.43 -3.10 2.87
C HIS A 122 -4.56 -4.09 3.22
N LEU A 123 -4.94 -4.14 4.51
CA LEU A 123 -5.97 -5.00 5.11
C LEU A 123 -5.60 -6.47 5.32
N ASP A 124 -4.42 -6.92 4.87
CA ASP A 124 -3.99 -8.31 5.07
C ASP A 124 -3.90 -8.67 6.57
N GLU A 125 -3.56 -7.72 7.44
CA GLU A 125 -3.48 -7.94 8.89
C GLU A 125 -4.86 -8.24 9.51
N LEU A 126 -5.94 -7.73 8.90
CA LEU A 126 -7.29 -7.93 9.42
C LEU A 126 -7.74 -9.38 9.28
N LEU A 127 -7.20 -10.12 8.30
CA LEU A 127 -7.48 -11.55 8.11
C LEU A 127 -7.09 -12.39 9.32
N TYR A 128 -6.13 -11.90 10.12
CA TYR A 128 -5.62 -12.56 11.31
C TYR A 128 -6.40 -12.19 12.59
N LEU A 129 -7.32 -11.22 12.50
CA LEU A 129 -8.18 -10.77 13.60
C LEU A 129 -9.65 -11.13 13.36
N PHE A 130 -10.12 -11.00 12.12
CA PHE A 130 -11.52 -11.13 11.75
C PHE A 130 -11.65 -12.06 10.55
N PRO A 131 -12.40 -13.18 10.66
CA PRO A 131 -12.69 -14.03 9.52
C PRO A 131 -13.42 -13.26 8.41
N MET A 132 -12.92 -13.36 7.17
CA MET A 132 -13.52 -12.71 6.00
C MET A 132 -14.19 -13.77 5.09
N GLU A 133 -15.36 -14.25 5.53
CA GLU A 133 -16.05 -15.36 4.86
C GLU A 133 -16.35 -15.05 3.39
N GLY A 134 -15.99 -16.01 2.50
CA GLY A 134 -16.20 -15.90 1.05
C GLY A 134 -15.11 -15.13 0.30
N ASN A 135 -14.24 -14.39 1.00
CA ASN A 135 -13.23 -13.51 0.42
C ASN A 135 -11.79 -13.89 0.79
N ALA A 136 -11.59 -14.72 1.82
CA ALA A 136 -10.29 -15.23 2.21
C ALA A 136 -10.37 -16.71 2.65
N PRO A 137 -9.27 -17.49 2.50
CA PRO A 137 -9.19 -18.84 3.03
C PRO A 137 -9.46 -18.90 4.53
N LYS A 138 -10.07 -20.00 4.99
CA LYS A 138 -10.19 -20.27 6.42
C LYS A 138 -8.83 -20.67 6.98
N LEU A 139 -8.46 -20.09 8.12
CA LEU A 139 -7.24 -20.46 8.85
C LEU A 139 -7.31 -21.95 9.26
N VAL A 140 -6.23 -22.69 9.02
CA VAL A 140 -6.15 -24.11 9.37
C VAL A 140 -5.40 -24.25 10.70
N GLN A 141 -5.97 -24.98 11.64
CA GLN A 141 -5.36 -25.14 12.95
C GLN A 141 -3.92 -25.68 12.83
N ASN A 142 -3.01 -25.05 13.57
CA ASN A 142 -1.57 -25.36 13.63
C ASN A 142 -0.75 -25.00 12.38
N ASP A 143 -1.32 -24.32 11.38
CA ASP A 143 -0.52 -23.72 10.31
C ASP A 143 0.17 -22.41 10.79
N PRO A 144 1.15 -21.89 10.03
CA PRO A 144 1.80 -20.61 10.36
C PRO A 144 0.83 -19.43 10.45
N ASP A 145 -0.21 -19.39 9.62
CA ASP A 145 -1.17 -18.28 9.56
C ASP A 145 -2.08 -18.23 10.79
N TYR A 146 -2.52 -19.38 11.26
CA TYR A 146 -3.23 -19.59 12.51
C TYR A 146 -2.36 -19.17 13.70
N THR A 147 -1.06 -19.46 13.64
CA THR A 147 -0.11 -18.99 14.66
C THR A 147 0.01 -17.47 14.64
N MET A 148 0.09 -16.85 13.46
CA MET A 148 0.07 -15.39 13.33
C MET A 148 -1.24 -14.77 13.85
N SER A 149 -2.38 -15.40 13.56
CA SER A 149 -3.69 -14.97 14.10
C SER A 149 -3.71 -14.98 15.62
N LYS A 150 -3.19 -16.04 16.26
CA LYS A 150 -3.07 -16.08 17.72
C LYS A 150 -2.19 -14.94 18.26
N HIS A 151 -1.05 -14.65 17.64
CA HIS A 151 -0.20 -13.53 18.05
C HIS A 151 -0.89 -12.18 17.86
N MET A 152 -1.64 -11.98 16.77
CA MET A 152 -2.39 -10.75 16.52
C MET A 152 -3.51 -10.56 17.54
N ILE A 153 -4.28 -11.61 17.83
CA ILE A 153 -5.31 -11.58 18.87
C ILE A 153 -4.67 -11.24 20.22
N GLU A 154 -3.61 -11.95 20.62
CA GLU A 154 -2.92 -11.73 21.89
C GLU A 154 -2.39 -10.29 22.00
N LEU A 155 -1.77 -9.75 20.95
CA LEU A 155 -1.27 -8.38 20.90
C LEU A 155 -2.38 -7.37 21.18
N TRP A 156 -3.52 -7.51 20.49
CA TRP A 156 -4.64 -6.57 20.65
C TRP A 156 -5.39 -6.77 21.97
N THR A 157 -5.56 -8.00 22.45
CA THR A 157 -6.24 -8.26 23.73
C THR A 157 -5.40 -7.88 24.95
N ASN A 158 -4.06 -7.92 24.86
CA ASN A 158 -3.19 -7.46 25.92
C ASN A 158 -3.10 -5.92 25.99
N PHE A 159 -3.41 -5.24 24.88
CA PHE A 159 -3.45 -3.78 24.83
C PHE A 159 -4.76 -3.19 25.39
N ALA A 160 -5.88 -3.91 25.24
CA ALA A 160 -7.21 -3.51 25.70
C ALA A 160 -7.35 -3.50 27.23
#